data_AF-A0A3D5N8X6-F1
#
_entry.id   AF-A0A3D5N8X6-F1
#
_cell.length_a   1.000
_cell.length_b   1.000
_cell.length_c   1.000
_cell.angle_alpha   90.00
_cell.angle_beta   90.00
_cell.angle_gamma   90.00
#
_symmetry.space_group_name_H-M   'P 1'
#
loop_
_entity.id
_entity.type
_entity.pdbx_description
1 polymer ?
#
loop_
_entity_poly.entity_id
_entity_poly.type
_entity_poly.pdbx_seq_one_letter_code
_entity_poly.pdbx_strand_id
1 'polypeptide(L)'
;MQRDTLIAIGSGLGSAVLFLLVLSGNPVALLLSYFGHLPLFLTGLWQGPKRLLVAAFAACSALVLLGGLLPFTVFMVVFAGPAMLLTRMALVVRKDQNGNLAFIPSGVVVSAMAVMVATVMIIITGTLTAEGLDIQEFVSQFLSQIYSEMGVPMTSDVQGLIGMFKIYFPAIAAVSWLLMLFANA
;
A
#
# COMPACT_ATOMS: atom_id res chain seq x y z
N MET A 1 26.82 4.83 -12.47
CA MET A 1 26.57 3.47 -11.97
C MET A 1 26.54 3.37 -10.45
N GLN A 2 27.64 3.63 -9.71
CA GLN A 2 27.63 3.55 -8.23
C GLN A 2 26.70 4.59 -7.57
N ARG A 3 26.72 5.84 -8.04
CA ARG A 3 25.84 6.91 -7.54
C ARG A 3 24.36 6.54 -7.64
N ASP A 4 23.94 6.01 -8.79
CA ASP A 4 22.54 5.67 -9.03
C ASP A 4 22.09 4.50 -8.15
N THR A 5 23.00 3.55 -7.86
CA THR A 5 22.76 2.48 -6.87
C THR A 5 22.54 3.06 -5.48
N LEU A 6 23.38 4.01 -5.04
CA LEU A 6 23.26 4.62 -3.71
C LEU A 6 21.94 5.40 -3.57
N ILE A 7 21.53 6.11 -4.61
CA ILE A 7 20.24 6.81 -4.65
C ILE A 7 19.08 5.80 -4.52
N ALA A 8 19.13 4.69 -5.26
CA ALA A 8 18.11 3.65 -5.17
C ALA A 8 18.06 2.98 -3.78
N ILE A 9 19.21 2.75 -3.14
CA ILE A 9 19.24 2.25 -1.76
C ILE A 9 18.59 3.26 -0.82
N GLY A 10 18.97 4.54 -0.92
CA GLY A 10 18.43 5.61 -0.08
C GLY A 10 16.92 5.78 -0.23
N SER A 11 16.39 5.69 -1.44
CA SER A 11 14.95 5.75 -1.67
C SER A 11 14.21 4.54 -1.10
N GLY A 12 14.78 3.34 -1.24
CA GLY A 12 14.26 2.13 -0.61
C GLY A 12 14.19 2.24 0.91
N LEU A 13 15.28 2.66 1.54
CA LEU A 13 15.33 2.87 2.99
C LEU A 13 14.35 3.97 3.44
N GLY A 14 14.25 5.07 2.70
CA GLY A 14 13.27 6.13 2.97
C GLY A 14 11.83 5.62 2.90
N SER A 15 11.51 4.78 1.91
CA SER A 15 10.21 4.12 1.79
C SER A 15 9.92 3.20 2.99
N ALA A 16 10.90 2.41 3.44
CA ALA A 16 10.75 1.56 4.62
C ALA A 16 10.52 2.37 5.91
N VAL A 17 11.23 3.49 6.08
CA VAL A 17 11.03 4.39 7.23
C VAL A 17 9.63 4.98 7.21
N LEU A 18 9.17 5.50 6.07
CA LEU A 18 7.80 6.03 5.93
C LEU A 18 6.76 4.96 6.24
N PHE A 19 6.95 3.73 5.76
CA PHE A 19 6.08 2.61 6.08
C PHE A 19 6.02 2.31 7.59
N LEU A 20 7.16 2.30 8.28
CA LEU A 20 7.22 2.03 9.72
C LEU A 20 6.63 3.15 10.59
N LEU A 21 6.41 4.35 10.06
CA LEU A 21 5.78 5.45 10.80
C LEU A 21 4.38 5.11 11.33
N VAL A 22 3.70 4.16 10.69
CA VAL A 22 2.39 3.64 11.17
C VAL A 22 2.47 3.12 12.61
N LEU A 23 3.63 2.59 13.02
CA LEU A 23 3.83 2.00 14.35
C LEU A 23 4.04 3.05 15.45
N SER A 24 4.23 4.32 15.09
CA SER A 24 4.48 5.38 16.08
C SER A 24 3.23 5.84 16.84
N GLY A 25 2.03 5.48 16.36
CA GLY A 25 0.76 5.95 16.93
C GLY A 25 0.48 7.45 16.75
N ASN A 26 1.38 8.20 16.11
CA ASN A 26 1.22 9.64 15.87
C ASN A 26 0.38 9.89 14.61
N PRO A 27 -0.70 10.70 14.66
CA PRO A 27 -1.55 10.99 13.51
C PRO A 27 -0.81 11.58 12.30
N VAL A 28 0.18 12.44 12.53
CA VAL A 28 1.01 13.03 11.45
C VAL A 28 1.90 11.96 10.82
N ALA A 29 2.50 11.09 11.64
CA ALA A 29 3.31 9.99 11.16
C ALA A 29 2.49 8.97 10.35
N LEU A 30 1.25 8.72 10.76
CA LEU A 30 0.30 7.93 9.97
C LEU A 30 0.05 8.56 8.60
N LEU A 31 -0.19 9.87 8.53
CA LEU A 31 -0.33 10.57 7.24
C LEU A 31 0.94 10.47 6.38
N LEU A 32 2.13 10.61 6.98
CA LEU A 32 3.39 10.45 6.24
C LEU A 32 3.57 9.03 5.69
N SER A 33 3.08 8.00 6.37
CA SER A 33 3.17 6.62 5.88
C SER A 33 2.44 6.39 4.56
N TYR A 34 1.44 7.20 4.24
CA TYR A 34 0.75 7.16 2.93
C TYR A 34 1.66 7.54 1.77
N PHE A 35 2.77 8.23 2.05
CA PHE A 35 3.78 8.57 1.04
C PHE A 35 4.88 7.51 0.93
N GLY A 36 4.75 6.36 1.59
CA GLY A 36 5.76 5.31 1.53
C GLY A 36 5.99 4.76 0.11
N HIS A 37 5.01 4.85 -0.79
CA HIS A 37 5.19 4.47 -2.20
C HIS A 37 6.01 5.49 -3.01
N LEU A 38 5.99 6.77 -2.64
CA LEU A 38 6.58 7.85 -3.42
C LEU A 38 8.07 7.61 -3.75
N PRO A 39 8.95 7.25 -2.80
CA PRO A 39 10.37 7.06 -3.11
C PRO A 39 10.61 5.90 -4.10
N LEU A 40 9.76 4.87 -4.03
CA LEU A 40 9.83 3.72 -4.93
C LEU A 40 9.41 4.13 -6.35
N PHE A 41 8.26 4.79 -6.51
CA PHE A 41 7.81 5.26 -7.82
C PHE A 41 8.79 6.24 -8.46
N LEU A 42 9.31 7.21 -7.69
CA LEU A 42 10.34 8.13 -8.19
C LEU A 42 11.56 7.38 -8.72
N THR A 43 12.04 6.37 -8.00
CA THR A 43 13.20 5.57 -8.43
C THR A 43 12.88 4.73 -9.65
N GLY A 44 11.69 4.12 -9.68
CA GLY A 44 11.24 3.28 -10.78
C GLY A 44 11.05 4.05 -12.08
N LEU A 45 10.36 5.18 -12.03
CA LEU A 45 10.09 6.01 -13.21
C LEU A 45 11.35 6.74 -13.69
N TRP A 46 12.23 7.18 -12.77
CA TRP A 46 13.47 7.89 -13.13
C TRP A 46 14.59 6.97 -13.62
N GLN A 47 14.84 5.86 -12.94
CA GLN A 47 15.99 4.99 -13.21
C GLN A 47 15.62 3.62 -13.79
N GLY A 48 14.33 3.33 -13.92
CA GLY A 48 13.80 2.10 -14.47
C GLY A 48 13.68 0.93 -13.47
N PRO A 49 13.06 -0.18 -13.91
CA PRO A 49 12.70 -1.30 -13.02
C PRO A 49 13.88 -1.98 -12.34
N LYS A 50 15.07 -2.00 -12.97
CA LYS A 50 16.27 -2.61 -12.39
C LYS A 50 16.72 -1.91 -11.11
N ARG A 51 16.59 -0.58 -11.07
CA ARG A 51 16.96 0.24 -9.90
C ARG A 51 15.87 0.24 -8.84
N LEU A 52 14.62 0.18 -9.26
CA LEU A 52 13.51 -0.07 -8.35
C LEU A 52 13.67 -1.39 -7.60
N LEU A 53 14.15 -2.46 -8.25
CA LEU A 53 14.47 -3.72 -7.55
C LEU A 53 15.49 -3.50 -6.44
N VAL A 54 16.56 -2.74 -6.70
CA VAL A 54 17.57 -2.42 -5.66
C VAL A 54 16.93 -1.66 -4.50
N ALA A 55 16.07 -0.68 -4.78
CA ALA A 55 15.34 0.05 -3.74
C ALA A 55 14.42 -0.87 -2.92
N ALA A 56 13.64 -1.72 -3.59
CA ALA A 56 12.78 -2.69 -2.93
C ALA A 56 13.57 -3.68 -2.05
N PHE A 57 14.71 -4.18 -2.54
CA PHE A 57 15.59 -5.06 -1.74
C PHE A 57 16.16 -4.35 -0.51
N ALA A 58 16.59 -3.09 -0.64
CA ALA A 58 17.07 -2.31 0.49
C ALA A 58 15.97 -2.11 1.54
N ALA A 59 14.77 -1.74 1.11
CA ALA A 59 13.61 -1.58 1.98
C ALA A 59 13.24 -2.88 2.70
N CYS A 60 13.09 -3.97 1.95
CA CYS A 60 12.76 -5.29 2.50
C CYS A 60 13.81 -5.77 3.50
N SER A 61 15.11 -5.58 3.20
CA SER A 61 16.19 -5.94 4.12
C SER A 61 16.09 -5.16 5.43
N ALA A 62 15.83 -3.85 5.36
CA ALA A 62 15.64 -3.03 6.55
C ALA A 62 14.42 -3.48 7.37
N LEU A 63 13.31 -3.83 6.72
CA LEU A 63 12.09 -4.28 7.40
C LEU A 63 12.26 -5.64 8.07
N VAL A 64 12.97 -6.58 7.45
CA VAL A 64 13.31 -7.86 8.09
C VAL A 64 14.15 -7.62 9.35
N LEU A 65 15.12 -6.70 9.30
CA LEU A 65 16.01 -6.40 10.42
C LEU A 65 15.31 -5.62 11.56
N LEU A 66 14.39 -4.71 11.23
CA LEU A 66 13.80 -3.77 12.20
C LEU A 66 12.39 -4.18 12.68
N GLY A 67 11.58 -4.79 11.81
CA GLY A 67 10.18 -5.09 12.08
C GLY A 67 9.83 -6.58 12.00
N GLY A 68 10.73 -7.42 11.48
CA GLY A 68 10.50 -8.85 11.31
C GLY A 68 9.71 -9.20 10.05
N LEU A 69 9.18 -10.43 10.02
CA LEU A 69 8.65 -11.03 8.79
C LEU A 69 7.32 -10.41 8.33
N LEU A 70 6.45 -10.02 9.26
CA LEU A 70 5.14 -9.46 8.93
C LEU A 70 5.23 -8.07 8.25
N PRO A 71 5.97 -7.08 8.79
CA PRO A 71 6.26 -5.82 8.09
C PRO A 71 6.86 -6.03 6.70
N PHE A 72 7.78 -7.00 6.57
CA PHE A 72 8.38 -7.37 5.28
C PHE A 72 7.34 -7.88 4.27
N THR A 73 6.50 -8.85 4.65
CA THR A 73 5.50 -9.43 3.72
C THR A 73 4.48 -8.39 3.30
N VAL A 74 3.99 -7.57 4.24
CA VAL A 74 3.07 -6.47 3.96
C VAL A 74 3.71 -5.48 2.99
N PHE A 75 4.93 -5.00 3.27
CA PHE A 75 5.60 -4.06 2.38
C PHE A 75 5.85 -4.64 0.99
N MET A 76 6.29 -5.90 0.91
CA MET A 76 6.54 -6.55 -0.38
C MET A 76 5.28 -6.61 -1.25
N VAL A 77 4.13 -6.95 -0.66
CA VAL A 77 2.85 -7.09 -1.37
C VAL A 77 2.15 -5.75 -1.62
N VAL A 78 2.20 -4.84 -0.65
CA VAL A 78 1.38 -3.61 -0.63
C VAL A 78 2.16 -2.41 -1.18
N PHE A 79 3.50 -2.42 -1.14
CA PHE A 79 4.36 -1.31 -1.60
C PHE A 79 5.22 -1.71 -2.80
N ALA A 80 6.14 -2.66 -2.62
CA ALA A 80 7.12 -3.00 -3.65
C ALA A 80 6.48 -3.63 -4.89
N GLY A 81 5.55 -4.57 -4.70
CA GLY A 81 4.83 -5.26 -5.78
C GLY A 81 4.09 -4.28 -6.71
N PRO A 82 3.22 -3.41 -6.18
CA PRO A 82 2.52 -2.41 -6.97
C PRO A 82 3.47 -1.44 -7.67
N ALA A 83 4.48 -0.93 -6.95
CA ALA A 83 5.46 -0.02 -7.54
C ALA A 83 6.18 -0.68 -8.74
N MET A 84 6.57 -1.95 -8.61
CA MET A 84 7.21 -2.72 -9.68
C MET A 84 6.30 -2.92 -10.89
N LEU A 85 5.05 -3.35 -10.67
CA LEU A 85 4.11 -3.60 -11.76
C LEU A 85 3.81 -2.32 -12.52
N LEU A 86 3.46 -1.26 -11.80
CA LEU A 86 2.97 -0.01 -12.38
C LEU A 86 4.11 0.79 -13.03
N THR A 87 5.31 0.80 -12.46
CA THR A 87 6.50 1.34 -13.12
C THR A 87 6.76 0.64 -14.44
N ARG A 88 6.67 -0.70 -14.46
CA ARG A 88 6.87 -1.46 -15.70
C ARG A 88 5.79 -1.11 -16.73
N MET A 89 4.52 -1.01 -16.33
CA MET A 89 3.45 -0.61 -17.24
C MET A 89 3.66 0.79 -17.81
N ALA A 90 4.03 1.75 -16.96
CA ALA A 90 4.27 3.13 -17.36
C ALA A 90 5.43 3.27 -18.37
N LEU A 91 6.48 2.47 -18.22
CA LEU A 91 7.67 2.54 -19.08
C LEU A 91 7.61 1.65 -20.33
N VAL A 92 6.57 0.82 -20.48
CA VAL A 92 6.40 -0.03 -21.66
C VAL A 92 5.86 0.81 -22.82
N VAL A 93 6.66 0.89 -23.88
CA VAL A 93 6.28 1.49 -25.16
C VAL A 93 5.86 0.37 -26.11
N ARG A 94 4.70 0.51 -26.75
CA ARG A 94 4.16 -0.44 -27.75
C ARG A 94 3.78 0.30 -29.02
N LYS A 95 3.73 -0.41 -30.15
CA LYS A 95 3.15 0.15 -31.37
C LYS A 95 1.64 0.20 -31.25
N ASP A 96 1.04 1.33 -31.62
CA ASP A 96 -0.40 1.49 -31.73
C ASP A 96 -0.94 0.83 -33.02
N GLN A 97 -2.26 0.94 -33.25
CA GLN A 97 -2.93 0.39 -34.44
C GLN A 97 -2.40 0.99 -35.76
N ASN A 98 -1.77 2.16 -35.69
CA ASN A 98 -1.19 2.88 -36.82
C ASN A 98 0.33 2.64 -36.94
N GLY A 99 0.91 1.80 -36.08
CA GLY A 99 2.34 1.48 -36.07
C GLY A 99 3.23 2.48 -35.31
N ASN A 100 2.66 3.52 -34.69
CA ASN A 100 3.40 4.54 -33.93
C ASN A 100 3.76 4.05 -32.54
N LEU A 101 4.90 4.47 -32.01
CA LEU A 101 5.29 4.19 -30.63
C LEU A 101 4.42 5.00 -29.66
N ALA A 102 3.69 4.29 -28.81
CA ALA A 102 2.80 4.86 -27.79
C ALA A 102 3.00 4.17 -26.44
N PHE A 103 2.81 4.93 -25.35
CA PHE A 103 2.75 4.40 -24.01
C PHE A 103 1.42 3.70 -23.74
N ILE A 104 1.39 2.86 -22.70
CA ILE A 104 0.15 2.25 -22.23
C ILE A 104 -0.81 3.38 -21.78
N PRO A 105 -2.08 3.38 -22.24
CA PRO A 105 -3.07 4.39 -21.84
C PRO A 105 -3.26 4.42 -20.31
N SER A 106 -3.39 5.62 -19.74
CA SER A 106 -3.56 5.82 -18.30
C SER A 106 -4.75 5.06 -17.72
N GLY A 107 -5.87 4.97 -18.46
CA GLY A 107 -7.03 4.18 -18.06
C GLY A 107 -6.72 2.69 -17.84
N VAL A 108 -5.78 2.12 -18.60
CA VAL A 108 -5.32 0.73 -18.42
C VAL A 108 -4.47 0.60 -17.15
N VAL A 109 -3.64 1.59 -16.85
CA VAL A 109 -2.83 1.63 -15.63
C VAL A 109 -3.74 1.71 -14.40
N VAL A 110 -4.70 2.64 -14.38
CA VAL A 110 -5.68 2.78 -13.28
C VAL A 110 -6.52 1.50 -13.11
N SER A 111 -6.93 0.88 -14.22
CA SER A 111 -7.66 -0.40 -14.17
C SER A 111 -6.80 -1.52 -13.55
N ALA A 112 -5.52 -1.58 -13.88
CA ALA A 112 -4.59 -2.55 -13.28
C ALA A 112 -4.39 -2.30 -11.78
N MET A 113 -4.36 -1.04 -11.33
CA MET A 113 -4.33 -0.69 -9.91
C MET A 113 -5.57 -1.23 -9.19
N ALA A 114 -6.76 -0.99 -9.75
CA ALA A 114 -8.01 -1.46 -9.16
C ALA A 114 -8.07 -2.99 -9.07
N VAL A 115 -7.70 -3.71 -10.15
CA VAL A 115 -7.68 -5.18 -10.16
C VAL A 115 -6.69 -5.73 -9.13
N MET A 116 -5.51 -5.14 -9.03
CA MET A 116 -4.49 -5.56 -8.06
C MET A 116 -4.98 -5.39 -6.62
N VAL A 117 -5.50 -4.20 -6.29
CA VAL A 117 -6.04 -3.92 -4.96
C VAL A 117 -7.17 -4.89 -4.62
N ALA A 118 -8.13 -5.07 -5.54
CA ALA A 118 -9.23 -6.02 -5.34
C ALA A 118 -8.73 -7.45 -5.11
N THR A 119 -7.77 -7.91 -5.92
CA THR A 119 -7.20 -9.26 -5.81
C THR A 119 -6.53 -9.48 -4.45
N VAL A 120 -5.68 -8.54 -4.02
CA VAL A 120 -4.98 -8.64 -2.73
C VAL A 120 -5.97 -8.58 -1.57
N MET A 121 -6.99 -7.72 -1.62
CA MET A 121 -8.01 -7.63 -0.57
C MET A 121 -8.87 -8.89 -0.48
N ILE A 122 -9.21 -9.50 -1.61
CA ILE A 122 -9.92 -10.80 -1.65
C ILE A 122 -9.04 -11.89 -1.03
N ILE A 123 -7.74 -11.94 -1.37
CA ILE A 123 -6.81 -12.92 -0.80
C ILE A 123 -6.71 -12.74 0.72
N ILE A 124 -6.45 -11.51 1.21
CA ILE A 124 -6.32 -11.22 2.64
C ILE A 124 -7.60 -11.60 3.40
N THR A 125 -8.76 -11.18 2.89
CA THR A 125 -10.05 -11.48 3.54
C THR A 125 -10.34 -12.99 3.50
N GLY A 126 -10.04 -13.65 2.38
CA GLY A 126 -10.19 -15.09 2.22
C GLY A 126 -9.28 -15.91 3.13
N THR A 127 -8.03 -15.51 3.31
CA THR A 127 -7.09 -16.20 4.22
C THR A 127 -7.48 -16.02 5.67
N LEU A 128 -7.86 -14.79 6.07
CA LEU A 128 -8.27 -14.52 7.45
C LEU A 128 -9.56 -15.28 7.80
N THR A 129 -10.54 -15.31 6.90
CA THR A 129 -11.76 -16.10 7.09
C THR A 129 -11.48 -17.61 7.15
N ALA A 130 -10.55 -18.13 6.35
CA ALA A 130 -10.15 -19.54 6.39
C ALA A 130 -9.45 -19.93 7.71
N GLU A 131 -8.72 -18.99 8.34
CA GLU A 131 -8.11 -19.17 9.66
C GLU A 131 -9.10 -18.98 10.82
N GLY A 132 -10.37 -18.66 10.53
CA GLY A 132 -11.40 -18.38 11.53
C GLY A 132 -11.27 -17.01 12.20
N LEU A 133 -10.44 -16.12 11.65
CA LEU A 133 -10.29 -14.74 12.12
C LEU A 133 -11.42 -13.87 11.56
N ASP A 134 -12.29 -13.38 12.43
CA ASP A 134 -13.35 -12.46 12.05
C ASP A 134 -12.87 -11.01 12.10
N ILE A 135 -12.47 -10.49 10.93
CA ILE A 135 -12.08 -9.07 10.73
C ILE A 135 -13.20 -8.14 11.21
N GLN A 136 -14.46 -8.53 11.02
CA GLN A 136 -15.59 -7.70 11.38
C GLN A 136 -15.70 -7.54 12.89
N GLU A 137 -15.44 -8.61 13.64
CA GLU A 137 -15.40 -8.57 15.10
C GLU A 137 -14.21 -7.76 15.60
N PHE A 138 -13.03 -7.93 14.99
CA PHE A 138 -11.85 -7.13 15.29
C PHE A 138 -12.12 -5.62 15.12
N VAL A 139 -12.71 -5.21 14.00
CA VAL A 139 -13.06 -3.82 13.72
C VAL A 139 -14.09 -3.30 14.73
N SER A 140 -15.10 -4.11 15.07
CA SER A 140 -16.12 -3.75 16.06
C SER A 140 -15.51 -3.49 17.43
N GLN A 141 -14.64 -4.38 17.90
CA GLN A 141 -13.95 -4.25 19.18
C GLN A 141 -13.02 -3.04 19.21
N PHE A 142 -12.23 -2.86 18.14
CA PHE A 142 -11.32 -1.72 18.01
C PHE A 142 -12.05 -0.38 18.05
N LEU A 143 -13.13 -0.22 17.28
CA LEU A 143 -13.90 1.02 17.27
C LEU A 143 -14.61 1.25 18.61
N SER A 144 -15.19 0.20 19.21
CA SER A 144 -15.82 0.30 20.53
C SER A 144 -14.82 0.75 21.60
N GLN A 145 -13.59 0.25 21.54
CA GLN A 145 -12.50 0.68 22.42
C GLN A 145 -12.16 2.16 22.22
N ILE A 146 -11.98 2.61 20.98
CA ILE A 146 -11.70 4.03 20.69
C ILE A 146 -12.81 4.94 21.22
N TYR A 147 -14.07 4.63 20.94
CA TYR A 147 -15.20 5.44 21.40
C TYR A 147 -15.27 5.49 22.93
N SER A 148 -15.00 4.36 23.60
CA SER A 148 -14.92 4.28 25.06
C SER A 148 -13.79 5.15 25.62
N GLU A 149 -12.59 5.08 25.04
CA GLU A 149 -11.43 5.88 25.47
C GLU A 149 -11.65 7.38 25.26
N MET A 150 -12.42 7.76 24.22
CA MET A 150 -12.84 9.14 23.96
C MET A 150 -14.00 9.62 24.87
N GLY A 151 -14.52 8.76 25.73
CA GLY A 151 -15.66 9.07 26.61
C GLY A 151 -16.99 9.24 25.86
N VAL A 152 -17.11 8.69 24.65
CA VAL A 152 -18.33 8.75 23.84
C VAL A 152 -19.31 7.68 24.32
N PRO A 153 -20.55 8.03 24.73
CA PRO A 153 -21.53 7.04 25.17
C PRO A 153 -21.93 6.10 24.03
N MET A 154 -22.03 4.80 24.32
CA MET A 154 -22.44 3.77 23.35
C MET A 154 -23.95 3.79 23.07
N THR A 155 -24.44 4.88 22.47
CA THR A 155 -25.83 5.03 22.02
C THR A 155 -26.14 4.12 20.82
N SER A 156 -27.43 3.98 20.48
CA SER A 156 -27.88 3.26 19.28
C SER A 156 -27.24 3.79 18.01
N ASP A 157 -27.00 5.10 17.93
CA ASP A 157 -26.41 5.74 16.75
C ASP A 157 -24.94 5.36 16.58
N VAL A 158 -24.18 5.32 17.69
CA VAL A 158 -22.77 4.88 17.69
C VAL A 158 -22.68 3.40 17.31
N GLN A 159 -23.56 2.55 17.84
CA GLN A 159 -23.61 1.13 17.47
C GLN A 159 -23.97 0.94 15.99
N GLY A 160 -24.90 1.73 15.46
CA GLY A 160 -25.24 1.75 14.03
C GLY A 160 -24.05 2.14 13.16
N LEU A 161 -23.28 3.17 13.57
CA LEU A 161 -22.08 3.61 12.87
C LEU A 161 -20.99 2.53 12.88
N ILE A 162 -20.73 1.90 14.03
CA ILE A 162 -19.78 0.78 14.14
C ILE A 162 -20.23 -0.38 13.23
N GLY A 163 -21.52 -0.69 13.20
CA GLY A 163 -22.09 -1.70 12.30
C GLY A 163 -21.86 -1.39 10.81
N MET A 164 -21.93 -0.11 10.42
CA MET A 164 -21.58 0.31 9.06
C MET A 164 -20.09 0.08 8.76
N PHE A 165 -19.20 0.52 9.65
CA PHE A 165 -17.76 0.29 9.47
C PHE A 165 -17.43 -1.21 9.43
N LYS A 166 -18.06 -2.02 10.28
CA LYS A 166 -17.89 -3.48 10.33
C LYS A 166 -18.07 -4.14 8.95
N ILE A 167 -19.11 -3.75 8.21
CA ILE A 167 -19.43 -4.33 6.89
C ILE A 167 -18.52 -3.76 5.80
N TYR A 168 -18.30 -2.45 5.79
CA TYR A 168 -17.62 -1.77 4.70
C TYR A 168 -16.10 -1.62 4.90
N PHE A 169 -15.54 -2.02 6.04
CA PHE A 169 -14.12 -1.84 6.34
C PHE A 169 -13.18 -2.37 5.24
N PRO A 170 -13.35 -3.60 4.70
CA PRO A 170 -12.49 -4.06 3.62
C PRO A 170 -12.59 -3.17 2.37
N ALA A 171 -13.78 -2.68 2.04
CA ALA A 171 -13.97 -1.78 0.90
C ALA A 171 -13.33 -0.40 1.14
N ILE A 172 -13.46 0.15 2.37
CA ILE A 172 -12.83 1.41 2.76
C ILE A 172 -11.30 1.29 2.69
N ALA A 173 -10.74 0.19 3.22
CA ALA A 173 -9.31 -0.09 3.17
C ALA A 173 -8.82 -0.21 1.72
N ALA A 174 -9.57 -0.91 0.86
CA ALA A 174 -9.26 -1.04 -0.56
C ALA A 174 -9.24 0.32 -1.27
N VAL A 175 -10.27 1.15 -1.07
CA VAL A 175 -10.38 2.48 -1.69
C VAL A 175 -9.27 3.39 -1.19
N SER A 176 -9.00 3.40 0.12
CA SER A 176 -7.91 4.17 0.71
C SER A 176 -6.56 3.78 0.10
N TRP A 177 -6.29 2.48 -0.03
CA TRP A 177 -5.06 1.99 -0.65
C TRP A 177 -4.98 2.35 -2.14
N LEU A 178 -6.09 2.25 -2.88
CA LEU A 178 -6.13 2.64 -4.29
C LEU A 178 -5.83 4.14 -4.47
N LEU A 179 -6.40 4.99 -3.62
CA LEU A 179 -6.13 6.43 -3.60
C LEU A 179 -4.67 6.71 -3.26
N MET A 180 -4.11 6.00 -2.27
CA MET A 180 -2.71 6.09 -1.91
C MET A 180 -1.82 5.72 -3.11
N LEU A 181 -2.09 4.60 -3.78
CA LEU A 181 -1.32 4.21 -4.97
C LEU A 181 -1.43 5.25 -6.08
N PHE A 182 -2.64 5.78 -6.35
CA PHE A 182 -2.88 6.76 -7.39
C PHE A 182 -2.18 8.10 -7.12
N ALA A 183 -2.17 8.55 -5.87
CA ALA A 183 -1.52 9.81 -5.50
C ALA A 183 0.02 9.75 -5.56
N ASN A 184 0.60 8.55 -5.47
CA ASN A 184 2.05 8.36 -5.43
C ASN A 184 2.67 7.93 -6.77
N ALA A 185 1.85 7.47 -7.74
CA ALA A 185 2.29 6.91 -9.03
C ALA A 185 2.31 7.97 -10.15
#